data_AF-A0A972XKX4-F1
#
_entry.id   AF-A0A972XKX4-F1
#
_cell.length_a   1.000
_cell.length_b   1.000
_cell.length_c   1.000
_cell.angle_alpha   90.00
_cell.angle_beta   90.00
_cell.angle_gamma   90.00
#
_symmetry.space_group_name_H-M   'P 1'
#
loop_
_entity.id
_entity.type
_entity.pdbx_description
1 polymer ?
#
loop_
_entity_poly.entity_id
_entity_poly.type
_entity_poly.pdbx_seq_one_letter_code
_entity_poly.pdbx_strand_id
1 'polypeptide(L)'
;AKVARANAAGDKPGPAGSLGKLLASDNLVRIGNVASELLGSALVADTGEWGQFAWSEHVLGAPGYRLAGGTDEVQRNIIAERVLGLPQEQRADRAPFSQLSRS
;
A
#
# COMPACT_ATOMS: atom_id res chain seq x y z
N ALA A 1 11.44 3.14 -13.62
CA ALA A 1 11.79 2.98 -15.06
C ALA A 1 11.48 1.59 -15.62
N LYS A 2 11.94 0.47 -15.02
CA LYS A 2 11.73 -0.90 -15.55
C LYS A 2 10.26 -1.40 -15.46
N VAL A 3 9.60 -1.20 -14.31
CA VAL A 3 8.20 -1.62 -14.10
C VAL A 3 7.22 -0.83 -14.98
N ALA A 4 7.40 0.49 -15.08
CA ALA A 4 6.57 1.33 -15.95
C ALA A 4 6.69 0.93 -17.43
N ARG A 5 7.90 0.53 -17.87
CA ARG A 5 8.12 0.02 -19.24
C ARG A 5 7.50 -1.36 -19.46
N ALA A 6 7.56 -2.26 -18.48
CA ALA A 6 6.90 -3.56 -18.55
C ALA A 6 5.37 -3.42 -18.65
N ASN A 7 4.77 -2.53 -17.85
CA ASN A 7 3.34 -2.21 -17.94
C ASN A 7 2.96 -1.63 -19.31
N ALA A 8 3.78 -0.73 -19.86
CA ALA A 8 3.55 -0.16 -21.19
C ALA A 8 3.70 -1.18 -22.33
N ALA A 9 4.47 -2.24 -22.13
CA ALA A 9 4.66 -3.33 -23.08
C ALA A 9 3.57 -4.42 -22.99
N GLY A 10 2.59 -4.28 -22.08
CA GLY A 10 1.53 -5.28 -21.86
C GLY A 10 1.98 -6.49 -21.03
N ASP A 11 3.23 -6.51 -20.56
CA ASP A 11 3.69 -7.52 -19.61
C ASP A 11 2.97 -7.29 -18.28
N LYS A 12 2.35 -8.34 -17.74
CA LYS A 12 1.74 -8.27 -16.40
C LYS A 12 2.84 -7.85 -15.42
N PRO A 13 2.63 -6.79 -14.61
CA PRO A 13 3.60 -6.38 -13.62
C PRO A 13 3.92 -7.59 -12.74
N GLY A 14 5.15 -8.07 -12.84
CA GLY A 14 5.63 -9.18 -12.03
C GLY A 14 5.72 -8.79 -10.55
N PRO A 15 6.12 -9.73 -9.67
CA PRO A 15 6.21 -9.50 -8.23
C PRO A 15 7.07 -8.30 -7.79
N ALA A 16 7.96 -7.83 -8.66
CA ALA A 16 8.72 -6.59 -8.47
C ALA A 16 7.83 -5.35 -8.27
N GLY A 17 6.63 -5.32 -8.87
CA GLY A 17 5.64 -4.27 -8.62
C GLY A 17 5.13 -4.28 -7.19
N SER A 18 4.99 -5.48 -6.59
CA SER A 18 4.54 -5.62 -5.20
C SER A 18 5.54 -5.08 -4.20
N LEU A 19 6.84 -5.32 -4.43
CA LEU A 19 7.92 -4.71 -3.64
C LEU A 19 7.90 -3.18 -3.75
N GLY A 20 7.75 -2.66 -4.97
CA GLY A 20 7.65 -1.22 -5.21
C GLY A 20 6.46 -0.57 -4.48
N LYS A 21 5.30 -1.24 -4.48
CA LYS A 21 4.12 -0.77 -3.75
C LYS A 21 4.37 -0.71 -2.25
N LEU A 22 4.87 -1.79 -1.65
CA LEU A 22 5.14 -1.84 -0.20
C LEU A 22 6.10 -0.73 0.23
N LEU A 23 7.17 -0.51 -0.53
CA LEU A 23 8.12 0.58 -0.28
C LEU A 23 7.46 1.96 -0.42
N ALA A 24 6.61 2.15 -1.42
CA ALA A 24 5.89 3.41 -1.61
C ALA A 24 4.92 3.69 -0.46
N SER A 25 4.09 2.71 -0.06
CA SER A 25 3.15 2.84 1.05
C SER A 25 3.87 3.11 2.38
N ASP A 26 4.99 2.42 2.66
CA ASP A 26 5.79 2.69 3.86
C ASP A 26 6.40 4.10 3.85
N ASN A 27 6.96 4.53 2.71
CA ASN A 27 7.52 5.86 2.57
C ASN A 27 6.48 6.98 2.76
N LEU A 28 5.27 6.83 2.21
CA LEU A 28 4.22 7.83 2.36
C LEU A 28 3.79 8.00 3.83
N VAL A 29 3.73 6.90 4.58
CA VAL A 29 3.47 6.95 6.03
C VAL A 29 4.62 7.66 6.76
N ARG A 30 5.88 7.31 6.45
CA ARG A 30 7.05 7.97 7.06
C ARG A 30 7.09 9.47 6.77
N ILE A 31 6.77 9.87 5.54
CA ILE A 31 6.65 11.28 5.15
C ILE A 31 5.60 11.99 6.00
N GLY A 32 4.43 11.37 6.19
CA GLY A 32 3.37 11.92 7.04
C GLY A 32 3.81 12.09 8.50
N ASN A 33 4.53 11.11 9.05
CA ASN A 33 5.05 11.17 10.41
C ASN A 33 6.07 12.30 10.58
N VAL A 34 7.03 12.42 9.66
CA VAL A 34 8.02 13.51 9.68
C VAL A 34 7.35 14.87 9.54
N ALA A 35 6.37 15.01 8.63
CA ALA A 35 5.61 16.25 8.50
C ALA A 35 4.87 16.60 9.80
N SER A 36 4.31 15.61 10.48
CA SER A 36 3.61 15.79 11.75
C SER A 36 4.56 16.28 12.86
N GLU A 37 5.78 15.72 12.93
CA GLU A 37 6.80 16.16 13.88
C GLU A 37 7.29 17.59 13.61
N LEU A 38 7.45 17.96 12.34
CA LEU A 38 7.93 19.29 11.95
C LEU A 38 6.89 20.39 12.15
N LEU A 39 5.61 20.11 11.90
CA LEU A 39 4.53 21.10 11.96
C LEU A 39 3.89 21.21 13.35
N GLY A 40 3.95 20.15 14.15
CA GLY A 40 3.31 20.11 15.47
C GLY A 40 1.83 20.51 15.39
N SER A 41 1.42 21.48 16.19
CA SER A 41 0.03 21.96 16.22
C SER A 41 -0.43 22.64 14.92
N ALA A 42 0.51 23.11 14.08
CA ALA A 42 0.17 23.73 12.79
C ALA A 42 -0.42 22.72 11.79
N LEU A 43 -0.30 21.41 12.05
CA LEU A 43 -0.91 20.37 11.21
C LEU A 43 -2.45 20.34 11.28
N VAL A 44 -3.05 20.85 12.36
CA VAL A 44 -4.46 20.64 12.68
C VAL A 44 -5.40 21.36 11.71
N ALA A 45 -4.96 22.48 11.13
CA ALA A 45 -5.75 23.25 10.19
C ALA A 45 -4.85 23.78 9.07
N ASP A 46 -5.30 23.62 7.84
CA ASP A 46 -4.71 24.33 6.70
C ASP A 46 -5.30 25.74 6.68
N THR A 47 -4.48 26.75 7.02
CA THR A 47 -4.91 28.15 7.00
C THR A 47 -4.65 28.83 5.65
N GLY A 48 -4.14 28.11 4.64
CA GLY A 48 -3.70 28.65 3.36
C GLY A 48 -2.36 29.39 3.40
N GLU A 49 -1.68 29.37 4.55
CA GLU A 49 -0.36 29.98 4.72
C GLU A 49 0.72 29.15 4.02
N TRP A 50 1.76 29.81 3.54
CA TRP A 50 2.88 29.12 2.90
C TRP A 50 3.55 28.14 3.87
N GLY A 51 3.81 26.92 3.41
CA GLY A 51 4.37 25.85 4.24
C GLY A 51 3.33 24.98 4.97
N GLN A 52 2.07 25.40 5.00
CA GLN A 52 0.94 24.61 5.48
C GLN A 52 0.19 23.93 4.33
N PHE A 53 0.91 23.27 3.40
CA PHE A 53 0.29 22.38 2.41
C PHE A 53 -0.72 21.44 3.10
N ALA A 54 -1.63 20.80 2.35
CA ALA A 54 -2.63 19.83 2.82
C ALA A 54 -2.05 18.54 3.44
N TRP A 55 -1.09 18.68 4.36
CA TRP A 55 -0.45 17.67 5.17
C TRP A 55 -1.45 16.99 6.10
N SER A 56 -2.47 17.74 6.56
CA SER A 56 -3.60 17.18 7.30
C SER A 56 -4.31 16.10 6.47
N GLU A 57 -4.61 16.37 5.21
CA GLU A 57 -5.20 15.40 4.28
C GLU A 57 -4.27 14.20 4.05
N HIS A 58 -2.98 14.45 3.79
CA HIS A 58 -2.00 13.38 3.59
C HIS A 58 -1.91 12.45 4.82
N VAL A 59 -1.79 13.01 6.02
CA VAL A 59 -1.67 12.24 7.28
C VAL A 59 -2.94 11.45 7.56
N LEU A 60 -4.11 12.06 7.39
CA LEU A 60 -5.40 11.38 7.57
C LEU A 60 -5.65 10.32 6.48
N GLY A 61 -5.14 10.54 5.28
CA GLY A 61 -5.23 9.60 4.15
C GLY A 61 -4.18 8.47 4.20
N ALA A 62 -3.10 8.64 4.97
CA ALA A 62 -1.96 7.71 4.98
C ALA A 62 -2.32 6.24 5.25
N PRO A 63 -3.25 5.90 6.17
CA PRO A 63 -3.69 4.52 6.37
C PRO A 63 -4.28 3.89 5.09
N GLY A 64 -4.93 4.69 4.24
CA GLY A 64 -5.53 4.24 2.99
C GLY A 64 -4.51 3.72 1.97
N TYR A 65 -3.27 4.22 1.97
CA TYR A 65 -2.22 3.76 1.05
C TYR A 65 -1.83 2.30 1.27
N ARG A 66 -2.05 1.76 2.47
CA ARG A 66 -1.80 0.34 2.77
C ARG A 66 -2.88 -0.56 2.21
N LEU A 67 -4.07 -0.04 1.92
CA LEU A 67 -5.22 -0.79 1.39
C LEU A 67 -5.35 -0.68 -0.13
N ALA A 68 -5.11 0.52 -0.67
CA ALA A 68 -5.31 0.81 -2.08
C ALA A 68 -4.40 -0.05 -2.99
N GLY A 69 -4.98 -0.58 -4.06
CA GLY A 69 -4.24 -1.40 -5.04
C GLY A 69 -3.80 -2.78 -4.54
N GLY A 70 -4.43 -3.28 -3.47
CA GLY A 70 -4.09 -4.53 -2.80
C GLY A 70 -3.43 -4.24 -1.45
N THR A 71 -3.92 -4.90 -0.39
CA THR A 71 -3.41 -4.65 0.97
C THR A 71 -1.94 -5.01 1.06
N ASP A 72 -1.21 -4.40 1.99
CA ASP A 72 0.20 -4.73 2.20
C ASP A 72 0.40 -6.24 2.49
N GLU A 73 -0.55 -6.88 3.16
CA GLU A 73 -0.57 -8.32 3.42
C GLU A 73 -0.67 -9.12 2.12
N VAL A 74 -1.59 -8.75 1.22
CA VAL A 74 -1.72 -9.39 -0.10
C VAL A 74 -0.44 -9.23 -0.90
N GLN A 75 0.18 -8.04 -0.87
CA GLN A 75 1.43 -7.79 -1.58
C GLN A 75 2.59 -8.61 -1.00
N ARG A 76 2.65 -8.79 0.33
CA ARG A 76 3.61 -9.69 1.00
C ARG A 76 3.38 -11.14 0.61
N ASN A 77 2.14 -11.61 0.53
CA ASN A 77 1.82 -12.98 0.12
C ASN A 77 2.23 -13.23 -1.34
N ILE A 78 2.01 -12.26 -2.24
CA ILE A 78 2.52 -12.35 -3.62
C ILE A 78 4.04 -12.52 -3.65
N ILE A 79 4.78 -11.78 -2.82
CA ILE A 79 6.24 -11.90 -2.73
C ILE A 79 6.62 -13.28 -2.16
N ALA A 80 5.99 -13.70 -1.07
CA ALA A 80 6.22 -15.00 -0.44
C ALA A 80 6.06 -16.15 -1.44
N GLU A 81 4.94 -16.20 -2.16
CA GLU A 81 4.62 -17.30 -3.07
C GLU A 81 5.39 -17.23 -4.38
N ARG A 82 5.48 -16.05 -5.01
CA ARG A 82 6.00 -15.92 -6.38
C ARG A 82 7.48 -15.55 -6.47
N VAL A 83 8.06 -15.02 -5.40
CA VAL A 83 9.49 -14.68 -5.34
C VAL A 83 10.24 -15.67 -4.47
N LEU A 84 9.73 -15.94 -3.26
CA LEU A 84 10.40 -16.80 -2.30
C LEU A 84 10.02 -18.28 -2.42
N GLY A 85 8.99 -18.61 -3.22
CA GLY A 85 8.54 -19.99 -3.42
C GLY A 85 7.91 -20.63 -2.19
N LEU A 86 7.43 -19.83 -1.24
CA LEU A 86 6.77 -20.32 -0.04
C LEU A 86 5.40 -20.93 -0.38
N PRO A 87 4.90 -21.89 0.43
CA PRO A 87 3.57 -22.41 0.28
C PRO A 87 2.51 -21.30 0.33
N GLN A 88 1.48 -21.45 -0.49
CA GLN A 88 0.38 -20.50 -0.54
C GLN A 88 -0.37 -20.47 0.80
N GLU A 89 -0.78 -19.26 1.21
CA GLU A 89 -1.58 -19.06 2.41
C GLU A 89 -2.87 -19.88 2.36
N GLN A 90 -3.23 -20.51 3.49
CA GLN A 90 -4.50 -21.22 3.60
C GLN A 90 -5.64 -20.23 3.54
N ARG A 91 -6.57 -20.46 2.61
CA ARG A 91 -7.69 -19.58 2.37
C ARG A 91 -9.00 -20.33 2.50
N ALA A 92 -9.89 -19.79 3.33
CA ALA A 92 -11.22 -20.35 3.54
C ALA A 92 -12.14 -20.18 2.32
N ASP A 93 -11.85 -19.23 1.43
CA ASP A 93 -12.73 -18.83 0.32
C ASP A 93 -12.45 -19.55 -1.01
N ARG A 94 -11.66 -20.65 -1.00
CA ARG A 94 -11.30 -21.36 -2.24
C ARG A 94 -12.41 -22.20 -2.85
N ALA A 95 -13.44 -22.52 -2.09
CA ALA A 95 -14.61 -23.22 -2.60
C ALA A 95 -15.75 -22.21 -2.82
N PRO A 96 -16.70 -22.50 -3.74
CA PRO A 96 -17.93 -21.74 -3.85
C PRO A 96 -18.56 -21.49 -2.47
N PHE A 97 -19.14 -20.30 -2.27
CA PHE A 97 -19.72 -19.92 -0.97
C PHE A 97 -20.69 -20.99 -0.41
N SER A 98 -21.42 -21.68 -1.29
CA SER A 98 -22.33 -22.77 -0.94
C SER A 98 -21.65 -24.03 -0.36
N GLN A 99 -20.34 -24.18 -0.55
CA GLN A 99 -19.53 -25.32 -0.12
C GLN A 99 -18.66 -24.99 1.11
N LEU A 100 -18.74 -23.77 1.64
CA LEU A 100 -18.02 -23.37 2.85
C LEU A 100 -18.69 -23.94 4.09
N SER A 101 -17.87 -24.35 5.07
CA SER A 101 -18.36 -24.77 6.40
C SER A 101 -19.09 -23.59 7.05
N ARG A 102 -20.35 -23.81 7.43
CA ARG A 102 -21.14 -22.80 8.16
C ARG A 102 -20.74 -22.82 9.63
N SER A 103 -20.39 -21.67 10.17
CA SER A 103 -20.18 -21.47 11.61
C SER A 103 -21.49 -21.42 12.38
#